data_AF-A0A9E3L1D4-F1
#
_entry.id   AF-A0A9E3L1D4-F1
#
_cell.length_a   1.000
_cell.length_b   1.000
_cell.length_c   1.000
_cell.angle_alpha   90.00
_cell.angle_beta   90.00
_cell.angle_gamma   90.00
#
_symmetry.space_group_name_H-M   'P 1'
#
loop_
_entity.id
_entity.type
_entity.pdbx_description
1 polymer ?
#
loop_
_entity_poly.entity_id
_entity_poly.type
_entity_poly.pdbx_seq_one_letter_code
_entity_poly.pdbx_strand_id
1 'polypeptide(L)'
;MAERGKIGLVYIPGASGPSPTSPFFRRFFGNDAKREEKETRALYEELASQPNPFPLEGLGQAVYDQFYEYLSEDIREPFIVALNEVIAAERYMFECPPPPNAMTLAEFADYRTFLRKRQYFLAHHQSIGELCYDGLVRIFAGIAERLPRAEAPSPFTIPLVYALPEPKVMVDKVYGTLVENKYAERGLFSTISTRMYELLCKQSGRIPNHESKKPFKNAEDSDGTLDEICERYLKGTPFFDLFMAPIPLKFTHHERFEHMHVIGGTGAGKTSLLETLILNDLAFGETPGLIVIDSQGDLIQKLAHLAVFDGKHSNRLIYVTPKDIDYPPALNVFDVKRDRLGTYNEAVKEQVIAGVIQTFDYLFAGLLGADLTAKQGIFFKYVARLMLALPETMGRNATILDMLKLMQDPAPYAMAIQSL
;
A
#
# COMPACT_ATOMS: atom_id res chain seq x y z
N MET A 1 -29.13 12.27 -21.37
CA MET A 1 -30.28 11.89 -20.52
C MET A 1 -30.40 10.38 -20.57
N ALA A 2 -29.76 9.70 -19.62
CA ALA A 2 -29.75 8.24 -19.51
C ALA A 2 -30.39 7.88 -18.17
N GLU A 3 -31.33 6.94 -18.20
CA GLU A 3 -32.20 6.55 -17.10
C GLU A 3 -31.40 6.02 -15.90
N ARG A 4 -31.60 6.67 -14.75
CA ARG A 4 -31.13 6.22 -13.44
C ARG A 4 -31.97 5.02 -13.01
N GLY A 5 -31.44 3.81 -13.21
CA GLY A 5 -31.99 2.60 -12.60
C GLY A 5 -31.81 2.65 -11.08
N LYS A 6 -32.86 3.05 -10.37
CA LYS A 6 -32.93 2.91 -8.91
C LYS A 6 -32.89 1.41 -8.59
N ILE A 7 -31.82 0.96 -7.93
CA ILE A 7 -31.76 -0.37 -7.32
C ILE A 7 -32.75 -0.36 -6.15
N GLY A 8 -33.96 -0.88 -6.40
CA GLY A 8 -34.93 -1.15 -5.35
C GLY A 8 -34.46 -2.34 -4.55
N LEU A 9 -33.98 -2.10 -3.33
CA LEU A 9 -33.77 -3.16 -2.32
C LEU A 9 -35.14 -3.76 -2.01
N VAL A 10 -35.43 -4.92 -2.62
CA VAL A 10 -36.58 -5.74 -2.27
C VAL A 10 -36.26 -6.40 -0.94
N TYR A 11 -37.02 -6.01 0.08
CA TYR A 11 -37.09 -6.70 1.36
C TYR A 11 -37.50 -8.15 1.12
N ILE A 12 -36.57 -9.10 1.28
CA ILE A 12 -36.92 -10.50 1.51
C ILE A 12 -37.06 -10.64 3.04
N PRO A 13 -38.24 -11.03 3.56
CA PRO A 13 -38.34 -11.35 4.96
C PRO A 13 -37.52 -12.62 5.23
N GLY A 14 -36.34 -12.44 5.83
CA GLY A 14 -35.75 -13.49 6.64
C GLY A 14 -36.77 -13.86 7.73
N ALA A 15 -37.07 -15.15 7.81
CA ALA A 15 -37.85 -15.85 8.84
C ALA A 15 -38.63 -14.93 9.80
N SER A 16 -39.95 -14.88 9.62
CA SER A 16 -40.95 -14.41 10.58
C SER A 16 -40.39 -14.03 11.96
N GLY A 17 -40.18 -12.74 12.18
CA GLY A 17 -40.08 -12.20 13.55
C GLY A 17 -41.29 -12.65 14.37
N PRO A 18 -41.15 -12.84 15.68
CA PRO A 18 -42.19 -13.45 16.51
C PRO A 18 -43.48 -12.63 16.39
N SER A 19 -44.55 -13.29 15.95
CA SER A 19 -45.90 -12.74 15.92
C SER A 19 -46.23 -12.08 17.27
N PRO A 20 -46.64 -10.80 17.29
CA PRO A 20 -47.17 -10.20 18.50
C PRO A 20 -48.58 -10.74 18.71
N THR A 21 -48.77 -11.39 19.86
CA THR A 21 -50.02 -11.96 20.40
C THR A 21 -50.49 -13.29 19.80
N SER A 22 -49.81 -14.36 20.20
CA SER A 22 -50.41 -15.69 20.38
C SER A 22 -50.24 -16.09 21.86
N PRO A 23 -51.31 -16.47 22.58
CA PRO A 23 -51.23 -16.87 23.98
C PRO A 23 -50.69 -18.31 24.07
N PHE A 24 -49.39 -18.50 23.86
CA PHE A 24 -48.74 -19.82 23.87
C PHE A 24 -47.64 -19.96 24.93
N PHE A 25 -47.69 -19.17 26.01
CA PHE A 25 -46.68 -19.19 27.09
C PHE A 25 -47.06 -20.04 28.32
N ARG A 26 -47.86 -21.10 28.15
CA ARG A 26 -48.02 -22.16 29.18
C ARG A 26 -48.16 -23.55 28.55
N ARG A 27 -47.08 -24.07 27.97
CA ARG A 27 -47.00 -25.51 27.62
C ARG A 27 -45.56 -26.05 27.62
N PHE A 28 -44.79 -25.75 28.66
CA PHE A 28 -43.52 -26.44 28.92
C PHE A 28 -43.74 -27.55 29.95
N PHE A 29 -44.21 -28.70 29.49
CA PHE A 29 -44.10 -29.97 30.22
C PHE A 29 -42.93 -30.75 29.61
N GLY A 30 -42.03 -31.26 30.45
CA GLY A 30 -40.71 -31.80 30.07
C GLY A 30 -40.64 -33.03 29.15
N ASN A 31 -41.75 -33.44 28.51
CA ASN A 31 -41.78 -34.51 27.51
C ASN A 31 -41.49 -34.03 26.09
N ASP A 32 -41.91 -32.81 25.72
CA ASP A 32 -41.72 -32.30 24.35
C ASP A 32 -40.25 -31.92 24.08
N ALA A 33 -39.57 -31.30 25.05
CA ALA A 33 -38.14 -30.97 24.91
C ALA A 33 -37.24 -32.22 24.77
N LYS A 34 -37.51 -33.27 25.56
CA LYS A 34 -36.79 -34.55 25.45
C LYS A 34 -37.06 -35.25 24.12
N ARG A 35 -38.29 -35.11 23.59
CA ARG A 35 -38.65 -35.63 22.27
C ARG A 35 -37.92 -34.89 21.16
N GLU A 36 -37.91 -33.56 21.19
CA GLU A 36 -37.19 -32.76 20.19
C GLU A 36 -35.68 -33.01 20.21
N GLU A 37 -35.09 -33.20 21.40
CA GLU A 37 -33.67 -33.57 21.54
C GLU A 37 -33.39 -34.92 20.90
N LYS A 38 -34.27 -35.92 21.15
CA LYS A 38 -34.16 -37.25 20.54
C LYS A 38 -34.30 -37.20 19.02
N GLU A 39 -35.25 -36.43 18.49
CA GLU A 39 -35.44 -36.23 17.05
C GLU A 39 -34.21 -35.57 16.40
N THR A 40 -33.60 -34.59 17.08
CA THR A 40 -32.41 -33.89 16.59
C THR A 40 -31.18 -34.79 16.59
N ARG A 41 -31.01 -35.64 17.61
CA ARG A 41 -29.93 -36.65 17.65
C ARG A 41 -30.11 -37.72 16.57
N ALA A 42 -31.34 -38.19 16.34
CA ALA A 42 -31.62 -39.13 15.26
C ALA A 42 -31.33 -38.52 13.88
N LEU A 43 -31.69 -37.25 13.66
CA LEU A 43 -31.35 -36.53 12.44
C LEU A 43 -29.83 -36.39 12.25
N TYR A 44 -29.08 -36.13 13.33
CA TYR A 44 -27.62 -36.12 13.27
C TYR A 44 -27.07 -37.48 12.84
N GLU A 45 -27.49 -38.57 13.48
CA GLU A 45 -27.03 -39.92 13.15
C GLU A 45 -27.30 -40.29 11.69
N GLU A 46 -28.49 -39.93 11.19
CA GLU A 46 -28.85 -40.10 9.78
C GLU A 46 -27.89 -39.32 8.86
N LEU A 47 -27.71 -38.02 9.09
CA LEU A 47 -26.91 -37.15 8.23
C LEU A 47 -25.40 -37.40 8.31
N ALA A 48 -24.91 -37.85 9.47
CA ALA A 48 -23.50 -38.18 9.69
C ALA A 48 -23.11 -39.48 8.99
N SER A 49 -24.06 -40.40 8.77
CA SER A 49 -23.84 -41.65 8.04
C SER A 49 -23.82 -41.48 6.52
N GLN A 50 -24.35 -40.38 5.99
CA GLN A 50 -24.39 -40.11 4.56
C GLN A 50 -23.03 -39.59 4.06
N PRO A 51 -22.45 -40.18 3.00
CA PRO A 51 -21.23 -39.66 2.41
C PRO A 51 -21.48 -38.26 1.85
N ASN A 52 -20.47 -37.39 1.93
CA ASN A 52 -20.58 -36.07 1.32
C ASN A 52 -20.58 -36.22 -0.21
N PRO A 53 -21.66 -35.85 -0.92
CA PRO A 53 -21.74 -36.02 -2.38
C PRO A 53 -20.86 -35.00 -3.13
N PHE A 54 -20.37 -33.97 -2.44
CA PHE A 54 -19.59 -32.90 -3.02
C PHE A 54 -18.10 -33.11 -2.71
N PRO A 55 -17.22 -33.27 -3.71
CA PRO A 55 -15.79 -33.39 -3.47
C PRO A 55 -15.28 -32.08 -2.88
N LEU A 56 -14.77 -32.17 -1.65
CA LEU A 56 -14.09 -31.08 -0.94
C LEU A 56 -12.89 -30.54 -1.75
N GLU A 57 -12.21 -31.45 -2.44
CA GLU A 57 -11.02 -31.16 -3.21
C GLU A 57 -11.40 -30.57 -4.57
N GLY A 58 -10.93 -29.34 -4.81
CA GLY A 58 -10.93 -28.75 -6.14
C GLY A 58 -11.97 -27.67 -6.41
N LEU A 59 -12.96 -27.41 -5.53
CA LEU A 59 -13.86 -26.26 -5.74
C LEU A 59 -13.09 -24.94 -5.72
N GLY A 60 -12.28 -24.72 -4.69
CA GLY A 60 -11.43 -23.53 -4.58
C GLY A 60 -10.48 -23.42 -5.77
N GLN A 61 -9.84 -24.54 -6.16
CA GLN A 61 -8.95 -24.57 -7.32
C GLN A 61 -9.69 -24.25 -8.63
N ALA A 62 -10.87 -24.84 -8.85
CA ALA A 62 -11.66 -24.63 -10.07
C ALA A 62 -12.18 -23.19 -10.22
N VAL A 63 -12.43 -22.49 -9.12
CA VAL A 63 -12.74 -21.05 -9.13
C VAL A 63 -11.45 -20.25 -9.34
N TYR A 64 -10.38 -20.58 -8.63
CA TYR A 64 -9.09 -19.89 -8.73
C TYR A 64 -8.49 -19.95 -10.14
N ASP A 65 -8.58 -21.10 -10.82
CA ASP A 65 -8.08 -21.32 -12.17
C ASP A 65 -8.74 -20.38 -13.20
N GLN A 66 -9.98 -19.93 -12.96
CA GLN A 66 -10.62 -18.93 -13.83
C GLN A 66 -9.92 -17.57 -13.76
N PHE A 67 -9.29 -17.25 -12.63
CA PHE A 67 -8.71 -15.94 -12.36
C PHE A 67 -7.19 -15.94 -12.43
N TYR A 68 -6.54 -17.11 -12.44
CA TYR A 68 -5.08 -17.26 -12.34
C TYR A 68 -4.30 -16.34 -13.29
N GLU A 69 -4.73 -16.22 -14.56
CA GLU A 69 -4.07 -15.38 -15.56
C GLU A 69 -4.22 -13.86 -15.30
N TYR A 70 -5.23 -13.46 -14.53
CA TYR A 70 -5.50 -12.06 -14.17
C TYR A 70 -4.80 -11.66 -12.87
N LEU A 71 -4.41 -12.61 -12.02
CA LEU A 71 -3.79 -12.35 -10.72
C LEU A 71 -2.27 -12.19 -10.85
N SER A 72 -1.74 -11.06 -10.37
CA SER A 72 -0.31 -10.88 -10.15
C SER A 72 0.18 -11.79 -9.03
N GLU A 73 1.47 -12.14 -9.04
CA GLU A 73 2.07 -13.08 -8.07
C GLU A 73 1.78 -12.68 -6.62
N ASP A 74 1.85 -11.39 -6.30
CA ASP A 74 1.63 -10.86 -4.95
C ASP A 74 0.19 -11.01 -4.45
N ILE A 75 -0.79 -11.13 -5.36
CA ILE A 75 -2.22 -11.21 -5.00
C ILE A 75 -2.69 -12.66 -4.95
N ARG A 76 -1.99 -13.58 -5.61
CA ARG A 76 -2.41 -15.00 -5.73
C ARG A 76 -2.65 -15.65 -4.37
N GLU A 77 -1.75 -15.48 -3.42
CA GLU A 77 -1.87 -16.08 -2.08
C GLU A 77 -3.00 -15.44 -1.26
N PRO A 78 -3.06 -14.10 -1.06
CA PRO A 78 -4.20 -13.48 -0.38
C PRO A 78 -5.56 -13.84 -0.99
N PHE A 79 -5.63 -13.93 -2.32
CA PHE A 79 -6.85 -14.25 -3.05
C PHE A 79 -7.31 -15.69 -2.81
N ILE A 80 -6.42 -16.68 -2.91
CA ILE A 80 -6.79 -18.09 -2.70
C ILE A 80 -7.13 -18.35 -1.22
N VAL A 81 -6.47 -17.67 -0.28
CA VAL A 81 -6.80 -17.73 1.15
C VAL A 81 -8.23 -17.22 1.37
N ALA A 82 -8.55 -16.02 0.89
CA ALA A 82 -9.88 -15.45 1.04
C ALA A 82 -10.96 -16.32 0.37
N LEU A 83 -10.68 -16.86 -0.81
CA LEU A 83 -11.58 -17.79 -1.51
C LEU A 83 -11.86 -19.04 -0.69
N ASN A 84 -10.81 -19.68 -0.15
CA ASN A 84 -10.95 -20.88 0.65
C ASN A 84 -11.65 -20.61 1.98
N GLU A 85 -11.47 -19.45 2.59
CA GLU A 85 -12.21 -19.06 3.80
C GLU A 85 -13.70 -18.79 3.51
N VAL A 86 -14.02 -18.20 2.36
CA VAL A 86 -15.42 -18.04 1.92
C VAL A 86 -16.07 -19.40 1.73
N ILE A 87 -15.37 -20.35 1.12
CA ILE A 87 -15.84 -21.74 0.98
C ILE A 87 -15.98 -22.38 2.37
N ALA A 88 -14.96 -22.31 3.22
CA ALA A 88 -14.97 -22.93 4.55
C ALA A 88 -16.10 -22.39 5.46
N ALA A 89 -16.56 -21.15 5.23
CA ALA A 89 -17.71 -20.58 5.93
C ALA A 89 -19.05 -21.31 5.63
N GLU A 90 -19.14 -22.05 4.53
CA GLU A 90 -20.27 -22.92 4.17
C GLU A 90 -20.22 -24.27 4.91
N ARG A 91 -20.02 -24.22 6.23
CA ARG A 91 -19.76 -25.40 7.09
C ARG A 91 -20.76 -26.54 6.91
N TYR A 92 -22.04 -26.26 6.66
CA TYR A 92 -23.06 -27.30 6.51
C TYR A 92 -22.85 -28.20 5.29
N MET A 93 -22.14 -27.71 4.26
CA MET A 93 -21.78 -28.51 3.09
C MET A 93 -20.70 -29.53 3.42
N PHE A 94 -19.81 -29.21 4.36
CA PHE A 94 -18.56 -29.94 4.57
C PHE A 94 -18.54 -30.75 5.87
N GLU A 95 -19.15 -30.21 6.91
CA GLU A 95 -19.08 -30.74 8.26
C GLU A 95 -20.43 -31.30 8.72
N CYS A 96 -20.36 -32.29 9.61
CA CYS A 96 -21.47 -32.73 10.44
C CYS A 96 -20.94 -33.00 11.86
N PRO A 97 -20.68 -31.94 12.66
CA PRO A 97 -20.09 -32.12 13.97
C PRO A 97 -21.10 -32.82 14.91
N PRO A 98 -20.63 -33.67 15.83
CA PRO A 98 -21.49 -34.30 16.83
C PRO A 98 -22.18 -33.25 17.71
N PRO A 99 -23.39 -33.54 18.22
CA PRO A 99 -24.09 -32.64 19.12
C PRO A 99 -23.24 -32.42 20.39
N PRO A 100 -23.06 -31.17 20.86
CA PRO A 100 -22.38 -30.88 22.11
C PRO A 100 -22.99 -31.62 23.30
N ASN A 101 -22.17 -31.97 24.29
CA ASN A 101 -22.60 -32.71 25.48
C ASN A 101 -23.61 -31.93 26.34
N ALA A 102 -23.52 -30.60 26.36
CA ALA A 102 -24.46 -29.70 27.00
C ALA A 102 -24.73 -28.52 26.06
N MET A 103 -26.01 -28.15 25.88
CA MET A 103 -26.44 -27.03 25.05
C MET A 103 -27.50 -26.22 25.79
N THR A 104 -27.42 -24.91 25.66
CA THR A 104 -28.51 -23.98 25.93
C THR A 104 -29.63 -24.16 24.91
N LEU A 105 -30.82 -23.62 25.19
CA LEU A 105 -31.94 -23.65 24.24
C LEU A 105 -31.62 -22.95 22.91
N ALA A 106 -30.82 -21.88 22.95
CA ALA A 106 -30.38 -21.16 21.76
C ALA A 106 -29.42 -22.02 20.92
N GLU A 107 -28.39 -22.59 21.55
CA GLU A 107 -27.43 -23.49 20.87
C GLU A 107 -28.13 -24.71 20.27
N PHE A 108 -29.13 -25.26 20.95
CA PHE A 108 -29.93 -26.36 20.43
C PHE A 108 -30.73 -25.96 19.18
N ALA A 109 -31.36 -24.78 19.19
CA ALA A 109 -32.10 -24.26 18.03
C ALA A 109 -31.17 -23.99 16.83
N ASP A 110 -29.97 -23.44 17.08
CA ASP A 110 -28.95 -23.19 16.06
C ASP A 110 -28.43 -24.50 15.47
N TYR A 111 -28.13 -25.50 16.31
CA TYR A 111 -27.68 -26.81 15.87
C TYR A 111 -28.75 -27.54 15.05
N ARG A 112 -30.02 -27.46 15.46
CA ARG A 112 -31.14 -28.01 14.68
C ARG A 112 -31.29 -27.31 13.32
N THR A 113 -31.11 -25.99 13.28
CA THR A 113 -31.11 -25.22 12.04
C THR A 113 -29.96 -25.63 11.12
N PHE A 114 -28.76 -25.85 11.68
CA PHE A 114 -27.61 -26.37 10.96
C PHE A 114 -27.89 -27.76 10.34
N LEU A 115 -28.43 -28.71 11.11
CA LEU A 115 -28.77 -30.04 10.60
C LEU A 115 -29.82 -29.98 9.50
N ARG A 116 -30.83 -29.11 9.61
CA ARG A 116 -31.83 -28.91 8.56
C ARG A 116 -31.22 -28.33 7.28
N LYS A 117 -30.31 -27.35 7.40
CA LYS A 117 -29.56 -26.83 6.24
C LYS A 117 -28.75 -27.93 5.56
N ARG A 118 -28.06 -28.77 6.34
CA ARG A 118 -27.31 -29.92 5.81
C ARG A 118 -28.23 -30.95 5.13
N GLN A 119 -29.36 -31.30 5.75
CA GLN A 119 -30.33 -32.20 5.14
C GLN A 119 -30.83 -31.66 3.79
N TYR A 120 -31.17 -30.37 3.75
CA TYR A 120 -31.57 -29.70 2.52
C TYR A 120 -30.46 -29.71 1.46
N PHE A 121 -29.21 -29.49 1.88
CA PHE A 121 -28.03 -29.58 1.02
C PHE A 121 -27.87 -30.97 0.40
N LEU A 122 -27.87 -32.04 1.21
CA LEU A 122 -27.70 -33.40 0.69
C LEU A 122 -28.80 -33.76 -0.33
N ALA A 123 -30.04 -33.31 -0.09
CA ALA A 123 -31.16 -33.50 -1.01
C ALA A 123 -31.05 -32.71 -2.33
N HIS A 124 -30.31 -31.60 -2.37
CA HIS A 124 -30.22 -30.69 -3.53
C HIS A 124 -28.77 -30.33 -3.93
N HIS A 125 -27.82 -31.20 -3.61
CA HIS A 125 -26.38 -30.90 -3.65
C HIS A 125 -25.88 -30.41 -5.02
N GLN A 126 -26.40 -30.95 -6.13
CA GLN A 126 -26.02 -30.50 -7.48
C GLN A 126 -26.36 -29.02 -7.70
N SER A 127 -27.63 -28.65 -7.51
CA SER A 127 -28.09 -27.27 -7.72
C SER A 127 -27.45 -26.28 -6.75
N ILE A 128 -27.23 -26.68 -5.49
CA ILE A 128 -26.57 -25.82 -4.49
C ILE A 128 -25.08 -25.66 -4.83
N GLY A 129 -24.41 -26.74 -5.27
CA GLY A 129 -23.02 -26.69 -5.72
C GLY A 129 -22.83 -25.76 -6.91
N GLU A 130 -23.70 -25.84 -7.92
CA GLU A 130 -23.69 -24.93 -9.08
C GLU A 130 -23.88 -23.47 -8.68
N LEU A 131 -24.84 -23.19 -7.78
CA LEU A 131 -25.07 -21.83 -7.27
C LEU A 131 -23.92 -21.33 -6.40
N CYS A 132 -23.30 -22.21 -5.60
CA CYS A 132 -22.12 -21.87 -4.83
C CYS A 132 -20.95 -21.49 -5.75
N TYR A 133 -20.69 -22.30 -6.79
CA TYR A 133 -19.68 -22.01 -7.80
C TYR A 133 -19.95 -20.67 -8.52
N ASP A 134 -21.17 -20.46 -9.02
CA ASP A 134 -21.58 -19.20 -9.66
C ASP A 134 -21.41 -18.00 -8.71
N GLY A 135 -21.79 -18.14 -7.44
CA GLY A 135 -21.62 -17.11 -6.44
C GLY A 135 -20.15 -16.76 -6.20
N LEU A 136 -19.30 -17.76 -6.00
CA LEU A 136 -17.86 -17.58 -5.79
C LEU A 136 -17.22 -16.90 -7.01
N VAL A 137 -17.49 -17.39 -8.22
CA VAL A 137 -17.00 -16.78 -9.47
C VAL A 137 -17.43 -15.32 -9.55
N ARG A 138 -18.70 -15.00 -9.30
CA ARG A 138 -19.19 -13.61 -9.41
C ARG A 138 -18.62 -12.66 -8.35
N ILE A 139 -18.47 -13.13 -7.11
CA ILE A 139 -17.87 -12.35 -6.03
C ILE A 139 -16.42 -12.01 -6.37
N PHE A 140 -15.65 -13.03 -6.76
CA PHE A 140 -14.21 -12.89 -6.99
C PHE A 140 -13.88 -12.27 -8.35
N ALA A 141 -14.69 -12.46 -9.39
CA ALA A 141 -14.57 -11.74 -10.67
C ALA A 141 -14.67 -10.22 -10.48
N GLY A 142 -15.59 -9.78 -9.61
CA GLY A 142 -15.75 -8.36 -9.28
C GLY A 142 -14.49 -7.71 -8.69
N ILE A 143 -13.57 -8.51 -8.16
CA ILE A 143 -12.27 -8.07 -7.62
C ILE A 143 -11.18 -8.31 -8.68
N ALA A 144 -11.03 -9.56 -9.14
CA ALA A 144 -9.93 -10.02 -10.00
C ALA A 144 -9.82 -9.24 -11.32
N GLU A 145 -10.94 -8.98 -12.00
CA GLU A 145 -10.96 -8.27 -13.29
C GLU A 145 -10.54 -6.81 -13.18
N ARG A 146 -10.54 -6.27 -11.96
CA ARG A 146 -10.27 -4.85 -11.66
C ARG A 146 -8.93 -4.65 -10.96
N LEU A 147 -8.17 -5.73 -10.75
CA LEU A 147 -6.86 -5.63 -10.15
C LEU A 147 -5.91 -4.86 -11.07
N PRO A 148 -5.16 -3.89 -10.55
CA PRO A 148 -4.06 -3.32 -11.32
C PRO A 148 -3.01 -4.41 -11.55
N ARG A 149 -2.32 -4.32 -12.69
CA ARG A 149 -1.10 -5.11 -12.88
C ARG A 149 -0.07 -4.63 -11.86
N ALA A 150 0.12 -5.37 -10.78
CA ALA A 150 1.20 -5.11 -9.85
C ALA A 150 2.52 -5.32 -10.61
N GLU A 151 3.32 -4.27 -10.71
CA GLU A 151 4.66 -4.34 -11.30
C GLU A 151 5.67 -4.46 -10.16
N ALA A 152 6.31 -5.62 -10.05
CA ALA A 152 7.44 -5.85 -9.17
C ALA A 152 8.76 -5.63 -9.92
N PRO A 153 9.85 -5.16 -9.26
CA PRO A 153 9.95 -4.84 -7.83
C PRO A 153 9.56 -3.38 -7.52
N SER A 154 8.85 -3.19 -6.40
CA SER A 154 8.55 -1.87 -5.83
C SER A 154 9.19 -1.72 -4.44
N PRO A 155 9.70 -0.53 -4.08
CA PRO A 155 10.16 -0.26 -2.71
C PRO A 155 9.02 -0.15 -1.69
N PHE A 156 7.75 -0.11 -2.13
CA PHE A 156 6.60 0.10 -1.27
C PHE A 156 5.50 -0.91 -1.52
N THR A 157 4.79 -1.24 -0.44
CA THR A 157 3.52 -1.94 -0.52
C THR A 157 2.39 -1.05 -0.04
N ILE A 158 1.23 -1.15 -0.67
CA ILE A 158 -0.03 -0.56 -0.21
C ILE A 158 -1.07 -1.65 0.02
N PRO A 159 -2.05 -1.46 0.91
CA PRO A 159 -3.18 -2.38 1.00
C PRO A 159 -3.94 -2.44 -0.32
N LEU A 160 -4.41 -3.62 -0.73
CA LEU A 160 -5.09 -3.86 -2.01
C LEU A 160 -6.19 -2.84 -2.29
N VAL A 161 -6.99 -2.48 -1.29
CA VAL A 161 -8.09 -1.51 -1.41
C VAL A 161 -7.66 -0.16 -2.01
N TYR A 162 -6.42 0.26 -1.82
CA TYR A 162 -5.90 1.52 -2.37
C TYR A 162 -5.60 1.46 -3.87
N ALA A 163 -5.44 0.26 -4.42
CA ALA A 163 -5.12 0.07 -5.83
C ALA A 163 -6.36 -0.30 -6.67
N LEU A 164 -7.48 -0.60 -6.02
CA LEU A 164 -8.71 -0.96 -6.71
C LEU A 164 -9.47 0.29 -7.23
N PRO A 165 -10.17 0.21 -8.38
CA PRO A 165 -10.98 1.31 -8.90
C PRO A 165 -12.35 1.40 -8.21
N GLU A 166 -12.68 2.57 -7.64
CA GLU A 166 -13.92 2.78 -6.87
C GLU A 166 -14.07 1.80 -5.67
N PRO A 167 -13.10 1.77 -4.74
CA PRO A 167 -13.02 0.74 -3.70
C PRO A 167 -14.26 0.64 -2.82
N LYS A 168 -14.89 1.78 -2.52
CA LYS A 168 -16.11 1.85 -1.71
C LYS A 168 -17.29 1.13 -2.37
N VAL A 169 -17.45 1.32 -3.69
CA VAL A 169 -18.49 0.65 -4.48
C VAL A 169 -18.25 -0.86 -4.53
N MET A 170 -16.99 -1.31 -4.56
CA MET A 170 -16.69 -2.74 -4.54
C MET A 170 -17.04 -3.41 -3.22
N VAL A 171 -16.82 -2.74 -2.07
CA VAL A 171 -17.29 -3.23 -0.77
C VAL A 171 -18.80 -3.48 -0.79
N ASP A 172 -19.57 -2.51 -1.32
CA ASP A 172 -21.02 -2.64 -1.42
C ASP A 172 -21.45 -3.71 -2.43
N LYS A 173 -20.72 -3.88 -3.55
CA LYS A 173 -20.98 -4.96 -4.53
C LYS A 173 -20.73 -6.34 -3.95
N VAL A 174 -19.65 -6.54 -3.20
CA VAL A 174 -19.38 -7.82 -2.51
C VAL A 174 -20.56 -8.18 -1.62
N TYR A 175 -21.01 -7.25 -0.77
CA TYR A 175 -22.20 -7.46 0.05
C TYR A 175 -23.45 -7.76 -0.79
N GLY A 176 -23.69 -6.95 -1.82
CA GLY A 176 -24.84 -7.06 -2.73
C GLY A 176 -24.92 -8.43 -3.40
N THR A 177 -23.80 -8.98 -3.87
CA THR A 177 -23.74 -10.31 -4.48
C THR A 177 -24.03 -11.41 -3.45
N LEU A 178 -23.47 -11.32 -2.24
CA LEU A 178 -23.69 -12.32 -1.17
C LEU A 178 -25.16 -12.42 -0.74
N VAL A 179 -25.95 -11.34 -0.88
CA VAL A 179 -27.35 -11.28 -0.46
C VAL A 179 -28.36 -11.43 -1.59
N GLU A 180 -27.93 -11.72 -2.82
CA GLU A 180 -28.86 -11.95 -3.92
C GLU A 180 -29.82 -13.11 -3.61
N ASN A 181 -31.10 -12.94 -3.97
CA ASN A 181 -32.18 -13.87 -3.63
C ASN A 181 -31.83 -15.33 -3.96
N LYS A 182 -31.22 -15.58 -5.12
CA LYS A 182 -30.85 -16.93 -5.58
C LYS A 182 -29.86 -17.65 -4.65
N TYR A 183 -29.02 -16.93 -3.91
CA TYR A 183 -28.11 -17.49 -2.93
C TYR A 183 -28.75 -17.51 -1.54
N ALA A 184 -29.37 -16.41 -1.13
CA ALA A 184 -29.97 -16.24 0.19
C ALA A 184 -31.09 -17.26 0.46
N GLU A 185 -31.98 -17.50 -0.51
CA GLU A 185 -33.06 -18.50 -0.40
C GLU A 185 -32.54 -19.93 -0.26
N ARG A 186 -31.32 -20.20 -0.72
CA ARG A 186 -30.65 -21.51 -0.60
C ARG A 186 -29.73 -21.60 0.62
N GLY A 187 -29.63 -20.54 1.42
CA GLY A 187 -28.80 -20.48 2.61
C GLY A 187 -27.30 -20.31 2.35
N LEU A 188 -26.91 -20.03 1.11
CA LEU A 188 -25.54 -19.79 0.69
C LEU A 188 -25.02 -18.45 1.22
N PHE A 189 -23.73 -18.42 1.55
CA PHE A 189 -22.98 -17.26 2.04
C PHE A 189 -23.54 -16.62 3.31
N SER A 190 -24.44 -17.31 4.00
CA SER A 190 -25.21 -16.75 5.10
C SER A 190 -24.36 -16.33 6.29
N THR A 191 -23.27 -17.05 6.59
CA THR A 191 -22.34 -16.70 7.66
C THR A 191 -21.70 -15.32 7.42
N ILE A 192 -21.19 -15.10 6.20
CA ILE A 192 -20.46 -13.89 5.84
C ILE A 192 -21.42 -12.73 5.60
N SER A 193 -22.52 -12.95 4.88
CA SER A 193 -23.53 -11.91 4.64
C SER A 193 -24.19 -11.43 5.94
N THR A 194 -24.45 -12.32 6.90
CA THR A 194 -24.94 -11.94 8.24
C THR A 194 -23.92 -11.03 8.95
N ARG A 195 -22.63 -11.40 8.92
CA ARG A 195 -21.58 -10.59 9.54
C ARG A 195 -21.49 -9.19 8.92
N MET A 196 -21.51 -9.10 7.59
CA MET A 196 -21.51 -7.82 6.88
C MET A 196 -22.78 -6.99 7.15
N TYR A 197 -23.93 -7.65 7.27
CA TYR A 197 -25.19 -7.00 7.63
C TYR A 197 -25.14 -6.39 9.04
N GLU A 198 -24.58 -7.11 10.03
CA GLU A 198 -24.39 -6.58 11.39
C GLU A 198 -23.52 -5.32 11.39
N LEU A 199 -22.42 -5.36 10.63
CA LEU A 199 -21.51 -4.22 10.45
C LEU A 199 -22.23 -3.03 9.81
N LEU A 200 -22.96 -3.26 8.71
CA LEU A 200 -23.76 -2.25 8.03
C LEU A 200 -24.84 -1.65 8.96
N CYS A 201 -25.52 -2.48 9.75
CA CYS A 201 -26.48 -2.04 10.75
C CYS A 201 -25.82 -1.15 11.81
N LYS A 202 -24.64 -1.54 12.31
CA LYS A 202 -23.87 -0.75 13.27
C LYS A 202 -23.54 0.64 12.71
N GLN A 203 -23.03 0.73 11.47
CA GLN A 203 -22.74 2.02 10.83
C GLN A 203 -24.00 2.86 10.60
N SER A 204 -25.12 2.20 10.29
CA SER A 204 -26.41 2.83 10.06
C SER A 204 -27.16 3.21 11.35
N GLY A 205 -26.63 2.86 12.53
CA GLY A 205 -27.29 3.06 13.81
C GLY A 205 -28.62 2.29 13.91
N ARG A 206 -28.66 1.09 13.33
CA ARG A 206 -29.78 0.14 13.29
C ARG A 206 -29.48 -1.06 14.19
N ILE A 207 -30.55 -1.65 14.73
CA ILE A 207 -30.45 -2.94 15.42
C ILE A 207 -30.75 -4.03 14.37
N PRO A 208 -29.86 -5.03 14.21
CA PRO A 208 -30.11 -6.15 13.29
C PRO A 208 -31.47 -6.81 13.55
N ASN A 209 -32.15 -7.25 12.50
CA ASN A 209 -33.45 -7.94 12.58
C ASN A 209 -34.61 -7.14 13.19
N HIS A 210 -34.47 -5.81 13.32
CA HIS A 210 -35.55 -4.92 13.73
C HIS A 210 -35.89 -3.91 12.62
N GLU A 211 -37.19 -3.62 12.46
CA GLU A 211 -37.63 -2.56 11.56
C GLU A 211 -37.08 -1.20 12.00
N SER A 212 -36.56 -0.45 11.03
CA SER A 212 -36.00 0.87 11.26
C SER A 212 -36.28 1.76 10.06
N LYS A 213 -36.68 3.00 10.33
CA LYS A 213 -36.86 4.05 9.32
C LYS A 213 -35.54 4.70 8.89
N LYS A 214 -34.45 4.46 9.63
CA LYS A 214 -33.13 5.01 9.28
C LYS A 214 -32.62 4.34 7.99
N PRO A 215 -32.13 5.13 7.01
CA PRO A 215 -31.52 4.56 5.81
C PRO A 215 -30.26 3.77 6.16
N PHE A 216 -29.90 2.83 5.29
CA PHE A 216 -28.57 2.22 5.36
C PHE A 216 -27.51 3.25 4.94
N LYS A 217 -26.37 3.24 5.64
CA LYS A 217 -25.18 4.01 5.29
C LYS A 217 -24.19 3.06 4.64
N ASN A 218 -24.13 3.07 3.31
CA ASN A 218 -23.27 2.17 2.55
C ASN A 218 -21.81 2.65 2.57
N ALA A 219 -20.89 1.80 2.11
CA ALA A 219 -19.48 2.17 2.04
C ALA A 219 -19.26 3.31 1.03
N GLU A 220 -19.97 3.29 -0.11
CA GLU A 220 -19.94 4.34 -1.15
C GLU A 220 -20.24 5.74 -0.59
N ASP A 221 -21.15 5.83 0.37
CA ASP A 221 -21.61 7.09 0.98
C ASP A 221 -20.71 7.55 2.15
N SER A 222 -19.64 6.82 2.48
CA SER A 222 -18.81 7.10 3.66
C SER A 222 -17.69 8.10 3.35
N ASP A 223 -17.48 9.10 4.21
CA ASP A 223 -16.34 10.03 4.13
C ASP A 223 -15.05 9.50 4.80
N GLY A 224 -15.07 8.26 5.31
CA GLY A 224 -13.91 7.65 5.98
C GLY A 224 -12.75 7.34 5.03
N THR A 225 -11.57 7.12 5.61
CA THR A 225 -10.41 6.56 4.88
C THR A 225 -10.71 5.12 4.45
N LEU A 226 -9.94 4.57 3.51
CA LEU A 226 -10.16 3.21 3.02
C LEU A 226 -9.91 2.15 4.11
N ASP A 227 -8.94 2.38 5.01
CA ASP A 227 -8.71 1.53 6.19
C ASP A 227 -9.94 1.54 7.11
N GLU A 228 -10.50 2.72 7.39
CA GLU A 228 -11.70 2.84 8.21
C GLU A 228 -12.90 2.15 7.56
N ILE A 229 -13.02 2.21 6.23
CA ILE A 229 -14.11 1.55 5.50
C ILE A 229 -13.95 0.02 5.57
N CYS A 230 -12.76 -0.51 5.32
CA CYS A 230 -12.52 -1.96 5.47
C CYS A 230 -12.83 -2.42 6.90
N GLU A 231 -12.35 -1.69 7.91
CA GLU A 231 -12.61 -1.96 9.33
C GLU A 231 -14.11 -1.90 9.67
N ARG A 232 -14.85 -0.94 9.10
CA ARG A 232 -16.27 -0.71 9.42
C ARG A 232 -17.21 -1.69 8.74
N TYR A 233 -16.86 -2.20 7.55
CA TYR A 233 -17.76 -2.96 6.69
C TYR A 233 -17.31 -4.40 6.40
N LEU A 234 -16.01 -4.70 6.51
CA LEU A 234 -15.46 -6.03 6.18
C LEU A 234 -14.93 -6.79 7.40
N LYS A 235 -14.71 -6.14 8.56
CA LYS A 235 -14.01 -6.75 9.70
C LYS A 235 -14.60 -8.08 10.18
N GLY A 236 -13.73 -9.10 10.22
CA GLY A 236 -14.12 -10.47 10.59
C GLY A 236 -14.76 -11.23 9.44
N THR A 237 -14.49 -10.83 8.20
CA THR A 237 -14.80 -11.56 6.98
C THR A 237 -13.51 -11.76 6.19
N PRO A 238 -13.43 -12.79 5.32
CA PRO A 238 -12.25 -13.02 4.48
C PRO A 238 -11.89 -11.84 3.57
N PHE A 239 -12.87 -10.99 3.24
CA PHE A 239 -12.67 -9.81 2.42
C PHE A 239 -11.86 -8.71 3.12
N PHE A 240 -11.87 -8.66 4.46
CA PHE A 240 -11.04 -7.69 5.19
C PHE A 240 -9.57 -7.98 4.94
N ASP A 241 -9.15 -9.21 5.15
CA ASP A 241 -7.75 -9.62 4.97
C ASP A 241 -7.33 -9.51 3.50
N LEU A 242 -8.22 -9.86 2.57
CA LEU A 242 -7.97 -9.66 1.13
C LEU A 242 -7.79 -8.18 0.77
N PHE A 243 -8.69 -7.30 1.21
CA PHE A 243 -8.63 -5.87 0.86
C PHE A 243 -7.49 -5.14 1.56
N MET A 244 -7.06 -5.64 2.73
CA MET A 244 -5.92 -5.12 3.46
C MET A 244 -4.59 -5.76 3.08
N ALA A 245 -4.61 -6.77 2.21
CA ALA A 245 -3.42 -7.49 1.77
C ALA A 245 -2.39 -6.52 1.14
N PRO A 246 -1.11 -6.57 1.55
CA PRO A 246 -0.10 -5.69 1.00
C PRO A 246 0.22 -6.10 -0.44
N ILE A 247 0.11 -5.16 -1.37
CA ILE A 247 0.49 -5.34 -2.77
C ILE A 247 1.55 -4.30 -3.17
N PRO A 248 2.48 -4.62 -4.09
CA PRO A 248 3.45 -3.66 -4.58
C PRO A 248 2.77 -2.41 -5.15
N LEU A 249 3.14 -1.23 -4.64
CA LEU A 249 2.74 0.03 -5.24
C LEU A 249 3.53 0.19 -6.53
N LYS A 250 2.87 0.39 -7.68
CA LYS A 250 3.60 0.72 -8.92
C LYS A 250 4.40 2.01 -8.71
N PHE A 251 5.72 1.86 -8.66
CA PHE A 251 6.67 2.96 -8.50
C PHE A 251 8.00 2.54 -9.12
N THR A 252 8.18 2.88 -10.39
CA THR A 252 9.34 2.44 -11.17
C THR A 252 10.52 3.39 -11.02
N HIS A 253 11.73 2.89 -11.26
CA HIS A 253 12.91 3.76 -11.37
C HIS A 253 12.76 4.82 -12.46
N HIS A 254 12.12 4.48 -13.59
CA HIS A 254 11.88 5.43 -14.68
C HIS A 254 11.05 6.64 -14.20
N GLU A 255 9.90 6.39 -13.58
CA GLU A 255 9.05 7.45 -13.00
C GLU A 255 9.80 8.26 -11.93
N ARG A 256 10.64 7.61 -11.12
CA ARG A 256 11.46 8.31 -10.13
C ARG A 256 12.52 9.23 -10.77
N PHE A 257 13.07 8.86 -11.93
CA PHE A 257 14.03 9.68 -12.67
C PHE A 257 13.39 10.92 -13.33
N GLU A 258 12.06 10.96 -13.43
CA GLU A 258 11.30 12.18 -13.81
C GLU A 258 11.20 13.20 -12.65
N HIS A 259 11.89 12.94 -11.54
CA HIS A 259 11.91 13.68 -10.29
C HIS A 259 10.69 13.44 -9.41
N MET A 260 10.89 13.55 -8.08
CA MET A 260 9.86 13.33 -7.07
C MET A 260 9.76 14.54 -6.14
N HIS A 261 8.55 15.03 -5.92
CA HIS A 261 8.26 16.07 -4.94
C HIS A 261 7.48 15.50 -3.75
N VAL A 262 8.14 15.38 -2.59
CA VAL A 262 7.54 14.83 -1.36
C VAL A 262 7.06 15.96 -0.47
N ILE A 263 5.74 16.12 -0.34
CA ILE A 263 5.12 17.17 0.46
C ILE A 263 4.48 16.56 1.70
N GLY A 264 4.67 17.19 2.86
CA GLY A 264 4.04 16.79 4.10
C GLY A 264 4.45 17.67 5.28
N GLY A 265 3.60 17.77 6.30
CA GLY A 265 3.93 18.47 7.54
C GLY A 265 5.08 17.82 8.32
N THR A 266 5.54 18.45 9.38
CA THR A 266 6.44 17.82 10.36
C THR A 266 5.75 16.59 10.97
N GLY A 267 6.47 15.47 11.09
CA GLY A 267 5.92 14.21 11.59
C GLY A 267 5.13 13.39 10.56
N ALA A 268 4.91 13.87 9.34
CA ALA A 268 4.17 13.15 8.30
C ALA A 268 4.95 11.97 7.65
N GLY A 269 6.14 11.62 8.16
CA GLY A 269 6.92 10.49 7.65
C GLY A 269 7.81 10.77 6.44
N LYS A 270 8.01 12.04 6.04
CA LYS A 270 8.88 12.40 4.89
C LYS A 270 10.29 11.80 4.99
N THR A 271 10.93 11.92 6.15
CA THR A 271 12.28 11.37 6.37
C THR A 271 12.26 9.85 6.29
N SER A 272 11.27 9.19 6.88
CA SER A 272 11.09 7.74 6.80
C SER A 272 10.90 7.24 5.37
N LEU A 273 10.14 7.99 4.54
CA LEU A 273 9.98 7.67 3.12
C LEU A 273 11.31 7.70 2.38
N LEU A 274 12.11 8.76 2.59
CA LEU A 274 13.43 8.89 1.98
C LEU A 274 14.41 7.82 2.49
N GLU A 275 14.38 7.50 3.78
CA GLU A 275 15.17 6.40 4.37
C GLU A 275 14.86 5.07 3.66
N THR A 276 13.58 4.71 3.51
CA THR A 276 13.16 3.48 2.82
C THR A 276 13.63 3.43 1.36
N LEU A 277 13.51 4.54 0.62
CA LEU A 277 14.01 4.62 -0.76
C LEU A 277 15.51 4.41 -0.85
N ILE A 278 16.27 5.08 0.02
CA ILE A 278 17.73 4.96 0.07
C ILE A 278 18.13 3.52 0.42
N LEU A 279 17.47 2.89 1.39
CA LEU A 279 17.74 1.50 1.76
C LEU A 279 17.45 0.53 0.60
N ASN A 280 16.36 0.75 -0.14
CA ASN A 280 16.04 -0.06 -1.31
C ASN A 280 17.11 0.09 -2.41
N ASP A 281 17.56 1.32 -2.67
CA ASP A 281 18.66 1.59 -3.62
C ASP A 281 19.98 0.94 -3.19
N LEU A 282 20.30 0.97 -1.90
CA LEU A 282 21.51 0.36 -1.35
C LEU A 282 21.47 -1.18 -1.44
N ALA A 283 20.28 -1.77 -1.29
CA ALA A 283 20.06 -3.21 -1.41
C ALA A 283 20.04 -3.71 -2.86
N PHE A 284 19.82 -2.81 -3.83
CA PHE A 284 19.79 -3.17 -5.24
C PHE A 284 21.12 -3.75 -5.74
N GLY A 285 21.05 -4.66 -6.72
CA GLY A 285 22.22 -5.37 -7.24
C GLY A 285 23.31 -4.42 -7.76
N GLU A 286 22.89 -3.41 -8.53
CA GLU A 286 23.73 -2.32 -9.01
C GLU A 286 23.49 -1.04 -8.20
N THR A 287 24.17 -0.92 -7.06
CA THR A 287 24.00 0.21 -6.13
C THR A 287 24.32 1.56 -6.80
N PRO A 288 23.34 2.50 -6.89
CA PRO A 288 23.55 3.79 -7.54
C PRO A 288 24.44 4.73 -6.72
N GLY A 289 24.86 5.83 -7.33
CA GLY A 289 25.43 6.97 -6.61
C GLY A 289 24.33 7.80 -5.98
N LEU A 290 24.42 8.06 -4.67
CA LEU A 290 23.44 8.84 -3.92
C LEU A 290 24.11 10.07 -3.32
N ILE A 291 23.48 11.23 -3.47
CA ILE A 291 23.87 12.47 -2.81
C ILE A 291 22.72 12.87 -1.90
N VAL A 292 22.97 12.87 -0.60
CA VAL A 292 21.98 13.22 0.42
C VAL A 292 22.38 14.55 1.03
N ILE A 293 21.48 15.54 0.96
CA ILE A 293 21.66 16.84 1.59
C ILE A 293 20.65 16.94 2.72
N ASP A 294 21.13 17.02 3.95
CA ASP A 294 20.31 17.08 5.15
C ASP A 294 20.68 18.32 5.97
N SER A 295 19.71 19.21 6.17
CA SER A 295 19.89 20.44 6.93
C SER A 295 19.85 20.23 8.45
N GLN A 296 19.22 19.15 8.92
CA GLN A 296 19.08 18.85 10.36
C GLN A 296 20.16 17.89 10.85
N GLY A 297 20.62 16.99 9.97
CA GLY A 297 21.70 16.03 10.22
C GLY A 297 21.23 14.66 10.71
N ASP A 298 19.97 14.53 11.14
CA ASP A 298 19.40 13.29 11.67
C ASP A 298 19.39 12.15 10.63
N LEU A 299 19.07 12.45 9.37
CA LEU A 299 19.01 11.45 8.30
C LEU A 299 20.41 10.94 7.98
N ILE A 300 21.38 11.84 7.79
CA ILE A 300 22.74 11.44 7.43
C ILE A 300 23.39 10.63 8.56
N GLN A 301 23.17 11.01 9.83
CA GLN A 301 23.69 10.26 10.97
C GLN A 301 23.16 8.81 10.96
N LYS A 302 21.86 8.60 10.75
CA LYS A 302 21.32 7.24 10.66
C LYS A 302 21.91 6.44 9.49
N LEU A 303 22.01 7.06 8.31
CA LEU A 303 22.54 6.40 7.11
C LEU A 303 24.02 6.03 7.29
N ALA A 304 24.84 6.89 7.90
CA ALA A 304 26.26 6.64 8.11
C ALA A 304 26.54 5.42 9.01
N HIS A 305 25.61 5.04 9.89
CA HIS A 305 25.73 3.90 10.79
C HIS A 305 25.12 2.60 10.21
N LEU A 306 24.73 2.58 8.93
CA LEU A 306 24.24 1.36 8.31
C LEU A 306 25.39 0.35 8.12
N ALA A 307 25.16 -0.90 8.56
CA ALA A 307 26.14 -1.99 8.48
C ALA A 307 26.65 -2.27 7.05
N VAL A 308 25.92 -1.85 6.01
CA VAL A 308 26.37 -1.98 4.62
C VAL A 308 27.67 -1.20 4.37
N PHE A 309 27.89 -0.10 5.10
CA PHE A 309 29.10 0.71 5.05
C PHE A 309 30.25 0.16 5.91
N ASP A 310 30.03 -0.91 6.68
CA ASP A 310 31.12 -1.68 7.28
C ASP A 310 31.50 -2.90 6.43
N GLY A 311 30.67 -3.26 5.44
CA GLY A 311 30.82 -4.43 4.59
C GLY A 311 30.99 -4.08 3.11
N LYS A 312 29.96 -4.42 2.31
CA LYS A 312 29.97 -4.31 0.83
C LYS A 312 30.31 -2.90 0.32
N HIS A 313 30.04 -1.86 1.12
CA HIS A 313 30.19 -0.45 0.73
C HIS A 313 31.18 0.34 1.59
N SER A 314 32.12 -0.31 2.27
CA SER A 314 33.09 0.35 3.14
C SER A 314 33.87 1.52 2.52
N ASN A 315 34.15 1.42 1.21
CA ASN A 315 34.91 2.44 0.48
C ASN A 315 34.01 3.42 -0.29
N ARG A 316 32.69 3.42 -0.05
CA ARG A 316 31.70 4.21 -0.81
C ARG A 316 31.01 5.30 0.00
N LEU A 317 31.26 5.39 1.31
CA LEU A 317 30.69 6.44 2.15
C LEU A 317 31.62 7.66 2.18
N ILE A 318 31.13 8.81 1.71
CA ILE A 318 31.80 10.10 1.85
C ILE A 318 30.89 10.97 2.70
N TYR A 319 31.35 11.32 3.90
CA TYR A 319 30.64 12.23 4.80
C TYR A 319 31.27 13.61 4.71
N VAL A 320 30.51 14.58 4.21
CA VAL A 320 30.95 15.97 4.10
C VAL A 320 30.25 16.78 5.19
N THR A 321 31.03 17.33 6.13
CA THR A 321 30.49 18.16 7.21
C THR A 321 31.42 19.34 7.48
N PRO A 322 30.89 20.56 7.70
CA PRO A 322 31.70 21.70 8.10
C PRO A 322 32.24 21.55 9.54
N LYS A 323 31.80 20.52 10.28
CA LYS A 323 32.27 20.22 11.63
C LYS A 323 33.55 19.39 11.67
N ASP A 324 34.00 18.86 10.52
CA ASP A 324 35.24 18.11 10.45
C ASP A 324 36.43 19.06 10.51
N ILE A 325 37.18 18.99 11.61
CA ILE A 325 38.33 19.86 11.86
C ILE A 325 39.59 19.26 11.24
N ASP A 326 39.66 17.93 11.16
CA ASP A 326 40.84 17.20 10.66
C ASP A 326 40.85 17.19 9.13
N TYR A 327 39.67 17.05 8.51
CA TYR A 327 39.46 17.02 7.07
C TYR A 327 38.33 17.97 6.63
N PRO A 328 38.48 19.29 6.80
CA PRO A 328 37.45 20.24 6.43
C PRO A 328 37.21 20.20 4.92
N PRO A 329 35.94 20.22 4.46
CA PRO A 329 35.65 20.28 3.04
C PRO A 329 36.18 21.57 2.43
N ALA A 330 36.96 21.44 1.36
CA ALA A 330 37.50 22.57 0.61
C ALA A 330 36.95 22.54 -0.81
N LEU A 331 36.32 23.64 -1.22
CA LEU A 331 35.94 23.87 -2.61
C LEU A 331 36.89 24.90 -3.22
N ASN A 332 37.67 24.48 -4.21
CA ASN A 332 38.48 25.40 -5.00
C ASN A 332 37.76 25.71 -6.31
N VAL A 333 37.14 26.87 -6.40
CA VAL A 333 36.50 27.39 -7.62
C VAL A 333 37.44 27.52 -8.82
N PHE A 334 38.75 27.62 -8.59
CA PHE A 334 39.77 27.70 -9.63
C PHE A 334 40.35 26.32 -10.00
N ASP A 335 39.92 25.23 -9.35
CA ASP A 335 40.34 23.87 -9.66
C ASP A 335 39.56 23.30 -10.85
N VAL A 336 39.90 23.82 -12.03
CA VAL A 336 39.29 23.37 -13.27
C VAL A 336 40.13 22.22 -13.83
N LYS A 337 39.58 21.00 -13.91
CA LYS A 337 40.31 19.81 -14.38
C LYS A 337 40.86 20.01 -15.81
N ARG A 338 42.17 20.23 -15.89
CA ARG A 338 42.87 20.72 -17.08
C ARG A 338 43.02 19.71 -18.21
N ASP A 339 43.06 18.42 -17.88
CA ASP A 339 43.15 17.32 -18.85
C ASP A 339 42.03 17.40 -19.91
N ARG A 340 40.91 18.05 -19.55
CA ARG A 340 39.78 18.33 -20.45
C ARG A 340 39.83 19.72 -21.12
N LEU A 341 40.46 20.72 -20.49
CA LEU A 341 40.56 22.10 -21.01
C LEU A 341 41.49 22.23 -22.22
N GLY A 342 42.60 21.48 -22.25
CA GLY A 342 43.54 21.51 -23.38
C GLY A 342 42.94 21.00 -24.69
N THR A 343 41.89 20.18 -24.61
CA THR A 343 41.13 19.64 -25.77
C THR A 343 39.96 20.52 -26.19
N TYR A 344 39.64 21.57 -25.43
CA TYR A 344 38.49 22.43 -25.71
C TYR A 344 38.83 23.56 -26.67
N ASN A 345 37.86 23.90 -27.51
CA ASN A 345 37.94 25.10 -28.35
C ASN A 345 37.81 26.38 -27.49
N GLU A 346 38.17 27.52 -28.07
CA GLU A 346 38.16 28.81 -27.36
C GLU A 346 36.79 29.18 -26.77
N ALA A 347 35.69 28.79 -27.43
CA ALA A 347 34.34 29.05 -26.93
C ALA A 347 34.03 28.30 -25.62
N VAL A 348 34.40 27.02 -25.53
CA VAL A 348 34.22 26.22 -24.31
C VAL A 348 35.14 26.71 -23.19
N LYS A 349 36.37 27.13 -23.50
CA LYS A 349 37.27 27.75 -22.52
C LYS A 349 36.64 29.01 -21.91
N GLU A 350 36.09 29.91 -22.75
CA GLU A 350 35.40 31.11 -22.26
C GLU A 350 34.14 30.77 -21.44
N GLN A 351 33.37 29.75 -21.84
CA GLN A 351 32.20 29.31 -21.05
C GLN A 351 32.60 28.80 -19.66
N VAL A 352 33.71 28.07 -19.56
CA VAL A 352 34.24 27.59 -18.28
C VAL A 352 34.73 28.76 -17.43
N ILE A 353 35.49 29.70 -18.00
CA ILE A 353 35.95 30.91 -17.32
C ILE A 353 34.74 31.71 -16.79
N ALA A 354 33.73 31.91 -17.63
CA ALA A 354 32.49 32.60 -17.25
C ALA A 354 31.74 31.87 -16.12
N GLY A 355 31.68 30.53 -16.16
CA GLY A 355 31.08 29.71 -15.11
C GLY A 355 31.81 29.80 -13.78
N VAL A 356 33.15 29.82 -13.79
CA VAL A 356 33.98 30.03 -12.59
C VAL A 356 33.70 31.40 -11.98
N ILE A 357 33.70 32.46 -12.82
CA ILE A 357 33.38 33.83 -12.40
C ILE A 357 31.98 33.88 -11.79
N GLN A 358 30.97 33.31 -12.45
CA GLN A 358 29.59 33.33 -11.97
C GLN A 358 29.43 32.58 -10.64
N THR A 359 30.09 31.43 -10.49
CA THR A 359 30.10 30.66 -9.25
C THR A 359 30.74 31.48 -8.12
N PHE A 360 31.84 32.18 -8.43
CA PHE A 360 32.53 33.03 -7.47
C PHE A 360 31.68 34.24 -7.05
N ASP A 361 31.06 34.93 -8.01
CA ASP A 361 30.15 36.05 -7.76
C ASP A 361 28.98 35.61 -6.87
N TYR A 362 28.39 34.44 -7.15
CA TYR A 362 27.33 33.86 -6.32
C TYR A 362 27.78 33.57 -4.89
N LEU A 363 28.97 32.98 -4.70
CA LEU A 363 29.52 32.71 -3.37
C LEU A 363 29.78 34.00 -2.59
N PHE A 364 30.35 35.03 -3.22
CA PHE A 364 30.63 36.31 -2.56
C PHE A 364 29.35 37.08 -2.21
N ALA A 365 28.39 37.15 -3.13
CA ALA A 365 27.09 37.78 -2.86
C ALA A 365 26.36 37.06 -1.72
N GLY A 366 26.37 35.72 -1.72
CA GLY A 366 25.76 34.91 -0.67
C GLY A 366 26.45 35.07 0.70
N LEU A 367 27.77 35.19 0.75
CA LEU A 367 28.54 35.33 1.99
C LEU A 367 28.53 36.75 2.57
N LEU A 368 28.63 37.78 1.72
CA LEU A 368 28.72 39.18 2.13
C LEU A 368 27.34 39.85 2.30
N GLY A 369 26.28 39.23 1.78
CA GLY A 369 24.92 39.78 1.82
C GLY A 369 24.73 41.01 0.92
N ALA A 370 25.67 41.28 0.02
CA ALA A 370 25.61 42.38 -0.94
C ALA A 370 26.29 41.98 -2.24
N ASP A 371 25.70 42.37 -3.36
CA ASP A 371 26.31 42.20 -4.67
C ASP A 371 27.58 43.02 -4.79
N LEU A 372 28.55 42.51 -5.55
CA LEU A 372 29.72 43.30 -5.93
C LEU A 372 29.27 44.52 -6.74
N THR A 373 29.82 45.69 -6.42
CA THR A 373 29.60 46.88 -7.25
C THR A 373 30.12 46.64 -8.67
N ALA A 374 29.58 47.33 -9.66
CA ALA A 374 30.00 47.18 -11.06
C ALA A 374 31.54 47.30 -11.25
N LYS A 375 32.19 48.20 -10.50
CA LYS A 375 33.66 48.36 -10.54
C LYS A 375 34.39 47.18 -9.90
N GLN A 376 33.88 46.67 -8.78
CA GLN A 376 34.44 45.48 -8.13
C GLN A 376 34.26 44.27 -9.05
N GLY A 377 33.06 44.01 -9.58
CA GLY A 377 32.82 42.88 -10.48
C GLY A 377 33.75 42.87 -11.70
N ILE A 378 34.02 44.02 -12.31
CA ILE A 378 35.00 44.11 -13.42
C ILE A 378 36.41 43.72 -12.95
N PHE A 379 36.87 44.26 -11.81
CA PHE A 379 38.19 43.93 -11.27
C PHE A 379 38.31 42.43 -10.94
N PHE A 380 37.31 41.86 -10.26
CA PHE A 380 37.24 40.45 -9.91
C PHE A 380 37.31 39.54 -11.13
N LYS A 381 36.64 39.89 -12.24
CA LYS A 381 36.72 39.13 -13.50
C LYS A 381 38.14 39.04 -14.05
N TYR A 382 38.89 40.14 -14.04
CA TYR A 382 40.28 40.14 -14.50
C TYR A 382 41.19 39.36 -13.56
N VAL A 383 40.99 39.47 -12.25
CA VAL A 383 41.75 38.68 -11.27
C VAL A 383 41.44 37.19 -11.40
N ALA A 384 40.18 36.80 -11.56
CA ALA A 384 39.79 35.40 -11.78
C ALA A 384 40.42 34.83 -13.06
N ARG A 385 40.48 35.61 -14.15
CA ARG A 385 41.19 35.23 -15.38
C ARG A 385 42.68 34.99 -15.13
N LEU A 386 43.33 35.85 -14.37
CA LEU A 386 44.72 35.65 -13.94
C LEU A 386 44.88 34.40 -13.08
N MET A 387 43.98 34.15 -12.12
CA MET A 387 43.98 32.94 -11.32
C MET A 387 43.90 31.67 -12.19
N LEU A 388 43.14 31.70 -13.28
CA LEU A 388 43.04 30.56 -14.20
C LEU A 388 44.29 30.35 -15.08
N ALA A 389 45.17 31.36 -15.20
CA ALA A 389 46.46 31.27 -15.89
C ALA A 389 47.62 30.76 -15.01
N LEU A 390 47.49 30.84 -13.68
CA LEU A 390 48.50 30.36 -12.72
C LEU A 390 48.97 28.91 -12.97
N PRO A 391 48.11 27.94 -13.31
CA PRO A 391 48.63 26.60 -13.48
C PRO A 391 49.50 26.41 -14.74
N GLU A 392 49.46 27.31 -15.74
CA GLU A 392 50.43 27.32 -16.87
C GLU A 392 51.77 27.95 -16.49
N THR A 393 51.72 29.00 -15.68
CA THR A 393 52.90 29.79 -15.34
C THR A 393 53.61 29.33 -14.07
N MET A 394 52.89 28.64 -13.18
CA MET A 394 53.36 28.20 -11.87
C MET A 394 53.17 26.70 -11.61
N GLY A 395 52.60 25.95 -12.56
CA GLY A 395 52.47 24.49 -12.46
C GLY A 395 51.49 23.97 -11.39
N ARG A 396 50.63 24.84 -10.82
CA ARG A 396 49.61 24.47 -9.83
C ARG A 396 48.35 25.33 -9.95
N ASN A 397 47.21 24.79 -9.50
CA ASN A 397 45.97 25.56 -9.48
C ASN A 397 46.03 26.73 -8.51
N ALA A 398 45.43 27.85 -8.93
CA ALA A 398 45.22 28.99 -8.05
C ALA A 398 44.25 28.65 -6.94
N THR A 399 44.31 29.42 -5.87
CA THR A 399 43.41 29.36 -4.72
C THR A 399 42.95 30.77 -4.37
N ILE A 400 41.91 30.88 -3.52
CA ILE A 400 41.52 32.19 -2.96
C ILE A 400 42.68 32.87 -2.21
N LEU A 401 43.60 32.09 -1.63
CA LEU A 401 44.78 32.63 -0.96
C LEU A 401 45.74 33.31 -1.94
N ASP A 402 45.83 32.81 -3.18
CA ASP A 402 46.65 33.45 -4.22
C ASP A 402 46.05 34.79 -4.64
N MET A 403 44.72 34.84 -4.77
CA MET A 403 43.99 36.07 -5.04
C MET A 403 44.20 37.12 -3.94
N LEU A 404 44.15 36.71 -2.66
CA LEU A 404 44.43 37.60 -1.53
C LEU A 404 45.87 38.12 -1.55
N LYS A 405 46.84 37.23 -1.82
CA LYS A 405 48.25 37.61 -1.93
C LYS A 405 48.50 38.56 -3.09
N LEU A 406 47.88 38.33 -4.26
CA LEU A 406 47.99 39.21 -5.42
C LEU A 406 47.54 40.64 -5.08
N MET A 407 46.46 40.79 -4.31
CA MET A 407 45.97 42.11 -3.89
C MET A 407 46.92 42.83 -2.92
N GLN A 408 47.79 42.09 -2.22
CA GLN A 408 48.79 42.65 -1.30
C GLN A 408 50.10 42.96 -2.02
N ASP A 409 50.60 42.01 -2.82
CA ASP A 409 51.83 42.12 -3.60
C ASP A 409 51.70 41.33 -4.91
N PRO A 410 51.71 42.00 -6.09
CA PRO A 410 51.63 41.33 -7.37
C PRO A 410 52.97 40.75 -7.85
N ALA A 411 54.11 41.10 -7.24
CA ALA A 411 55.44 40.71 -7.71
C ALA A 411 55.62 39.19 -7.89
N PRO A 412 55.13 38.31 -6.98
CA PRO A 412 55.22 36.87 -7.15
C PRO A 412 54.49 36.35 -8.40
N TYR A 413 53.49 37.08 -8.90
CA TYR A 413 52.64 36.68 -10.02
C TYR A 413 53.03 37.33 -11.35
N ALA A 414 54.18 38.01 -11.42
CA ALA A 414 54.62 38.74 -12.62
C ALA A 414 54.66 37.88 -13.89
N MET A 415 55.10 36.61 -13.80
CA MET A 415 55.12 35.69 -14.94
C MET A 415 53.71 35.35 -15.44
N ALA A 416 52.76 35.17 -14.52
CA ALA A 416 51.34 34.93 -14.85
C ALA A 416 50.68 36.18 -15.46
N ILE A 417 51.06 37.37 -14.98
CA ILE A 417 50.59 38.65 -15.53
C ILE A 417 51.11 38.85 -16.96
N GLN A 418 52.34 38.41 -17.25
CA GLN A 418 52.94 38.50 -18.59
C GLN A 418 52.41 37.46 -19.59
N SER A 419 51.81 36.37 -19.12
CA SER A 419 51.27 35.31 -20.00
C SER A 419 49.86 35.59 -20.52
N LEU A 420 49.15 36.55 -19.91
CA LEU A 420 47.86 37.06 -20.36
C LEU A 420 48.08 38.18 -21.40
#